data_AF-A0A9D6LBD1-F1
#
_entry.id   AF-A0A9D6LBD1-F1
#
_cell.length_a   1.000
_cell.length_b   1.000
_cell.length_c   1.000
_cell.angle_alpha   90.00
_cell.angle_beta   90.00
_cell.angle_gamma   90.00
#
_symmetry.space_group_name_H-M   'P 1'
#
loop_
_entity.id
_entity.type
_entity.pdbx_description
1 polymer ?
#
loop_
_entity_poly.entity_id
_entity_poly.type
_entity_poly.pdbx_seq_one_letter_code
_entity_poly.pdbx_strand_id
1 'polypeptide(L)'
;MKKMLWIAAAMAAVAVAAEAPAQAHAVKGTGLYRTEQDCVRALPAFNRRLERLGLRLTKATECEEVQGEFDAYAPSFEVESDTPMVAETALAGLMPDEKSCNESLRALTRVVADKDEKILEASCVPVTVVDQEEDEMRSGQFQPMVILLKSKQG
;
A
#
# COMPACT_ATOMS: atom_id res chain seq x y z
N MET A 1 -54.40 -13.70 54.22
CA MET A 1 -53.97 -14.32 52.94
C MET A 1 -52.58 -13.78 52.58
N LYS A 2 -51.56 -14.64 52.66
CA LYS A 2 -50.15 -14.29 52.35
C LYS A 2 -49.96 -14.29 50.83
N LYS A 3 -49.47 -13.20 50.25
CA LYS A 3 -48.90 -13.19 48.89
C LYS A 3 -47.38 -13.21 49.02
N MET A 4 -46.79 -14.37 48.79
CA MET A 4 -45.35 -14.49 48.50
C MET A 4 -45.13 -13.98 47.08
N LEU A 5 -44.25 -13.00 46.91
CA LEU A 5 -43.65 -12.69 45.62
C LEU A 5 -42.15 -12.90 45.78
N TRP A 6 -41.67 -13.96 45.13
CA TRP A 6 -40.27 -14.29 44.99
C TRP A 6 -39.67 -13.35 43.94
N ILE A 7 -38.68 -12.56 44.32
CA ILE A 7 -37.87 -11.79 43.37
C ILE A 7 -36.77 -12.74 42.90
N ALA A 8 -36.85 -13.11 41.62
CA ALA A 8 -35.85 -13.92 40.93
C ALA A 8 -34.52 -13.15 40.84
N ALA A 9 -33.43 -13.84 41.18
CA ALA A 9 -32.07 -13.35 40.99
C ALA A 9 -31.78 -13.20 39.49
N ALA A 10 -31.54 -11.96 39.04
CA ALA A 10 -31.02 -11.69 37.71
C ALA A 10 -29.55 -12.13 37.66
N MET A 11 -29.26 -13.21 36.95
CA MET A 11 -27.88 -13.55 36.60
C MET A 11 -27.40 -12.54 35.56
N ALA A 12 -26.41 -11.73 35.92
CA ALA A 12 -25.65 -10.93 34.96
C ALA A 12 -24.82 -11.89 34.11
N ALA A 13 -25.31 -12.17 32.90
CA ALA A 13 -24.50 -12.86 31.89
C ALA A 13 -23.33 -11.95 31.52
N VAL A 14 -22.12 -12.35 31.92
CA VAL A 14 -20.88 -11.75 31.43
C VAL A 14 -20.81 -12.07 29.95
N ALA A 15 -21.17 -11.08 29.11
CA ALA A 15 -20.90 -11.14 27.69
C ALA A 15 -19.37 -11.13 27.52
N VAL A 16 -18.80 -12.29 27.28
CA VAL A 16 -17.43 -12.42 26.80
C VAL A 16 -17.39 -11.67 25.48
N ALA A 17 -16.68 -10.54 25.44
CA ALA A 17 -16.39 -9.83 24.21
C ALA A 17 -15.59 -10.79 23.33
N ALA A 18 -16.29 -11.50 22.45
CA ALA A 18 -15.66 -12.14 21.32
C ALA A 18 -15.05 -11.00 20.50
N GLU A 19 -13.72 -10.96 20.41
CA GLU A 19 -13.02 -10.08 19.49
C GLU A 19 -13.69 -10.22 18.12
N ALA A 20 -14.19 -9.09 17.60
CA ALA A 20 -14.80 -9.07 16.28
C ALA A 20 -13.74 -9.58 15.29
N PRO A 21 -14.11 -10.45 14.33
CA PRO A 21 -13.17 -10.94 13.34
C PRO A 21 -12.56 -9.74 12.62
N ALA A 22 -11.22 -9.66 12.61
CA ALA A 22 -10.48 -8.65 11.88
C ALA A 22 -11.01 -8.63 10.43
N GLN A 23 -11.48 -7.47 9.99
CA GLN A 23 -12.08 -7.35 8.67
C GLN A 23 -10.97 -7.34 7.63
N ALA A 24 -11.12 -8.15 6.57
CA ALA A 24 -10.20 -8.11 5.46
C ALA A 24 -10.40 -6.80 4.69
N HIS A 25 -9.32 -6.04 4.45
CA HIS A 25 -9.36 -4.80 3.70
C HIS A 25 -8.56 -4.96 2.40
N ALA A 26 -9.24 -4.73 1.27
CA ALA A 26 -8.60 -4.66 -0.03
C ALA A 26 -7.75 -3.39 -0.14
N VAL A 27 -6.45 -3.57 -0.37
CA VAL A 27 -5.49 -2.49 -0.56
C VAL A 27 -4.98 -2.55 -2.00
N LYS A 28 -5.44 -1.62 -2.83
CA LYS A 28 -4.87 -1.47 -4.17
C LYS A 28 -3.50 -0.80 -4.05
N GLY A 29 -2.45 -1.49 -4.50
CA GLY A 29 -1.11 -0.92 -4.62
C GLY A 29 -1.05 0.16 -5.71
N THR A 30 -0.05 1.03 -5.62
CA THR A 30 0.04 2.25 -6.45
C THR A 30 1.33 2.34 -7.27
N GLY A 31 2.11 1.25 -7.36
CA GLY A 31 3.25 1.15 -8.26
C GLY A 31 2.80 0.94 -9.70
N LEU A 32 3.21 1.80 -10.64
CA LEU A 32 2.84 1.68 -12.05
C LEU A 32 3.96 1.03 -12.85
N TYR A 33 3.66 -0.11 -13.46
CA TYR A 33 4.53 -0.84 -14.38
C TYR A 33 4.00 -0.69 -15.81
N ARG A 34 4.91 -0.61 -16.79
CA ARG A 34 4.55 -0.45 -18.21
C ARG A 34 3.98 -1.73 -18.84
N THR A 35 4.28 -2.89 -18.27
CA THR A 35 3.79 -4.19 -18.76
C THR A 35 3.31 -5.06 -17.61
N GLU A 36 2.34 -5.93 -17.88
CA GLU A 36 1.86 -6.92 -16.92
C GLU A 36 3.01 -7.82 -16.45
N GLN A 37 3.90 -8.22 -17.36
CA GLN A 37 5.02 -9.11 -17.04
C GLN A 37 6.00 -8.47 -16.05
N ASP A 38 6.30 -7.18 -16.19
CA ASP A 38 7.16 -6.45 -15.26
C ASP A 38 6.50 -6.31 -13.89
N CYS A 39 5.19 -6.04 -13.87
CA CYS A 39 4.42 -6.05 -12.62
C CYS A 39 4.48 -7.43 -11.94
N VAL A 40 4.25 -8.52 -12.68
CA VAL A 40 4.26 -9.90 -12.14
C VAL A 40 5.62 -10.25 -11.53
N ARG A 41 6.72 -9.81 -12.16
CA ARG A 41 8.08 -10.00 -11.64
C ARG A 41 8.31 -9.30 -10.30
N ALA A 42 7.59 -8.21 -10.02
CA ALA A 42 7.70 -7.47 -8.78
C ALA A 42 6.87 -8.08 -7.62
N LEU A 43 5.78 -8.81 -7.90
CA LEU A 43 4.87 -9.36 -6.87
C LEU A 43 5.58 -10.16 -5.76
N PRO A 44 6.58 -11.02 -6.03
CA PRO A 44 7.28 -11.74 -4.95
C PRO A 44 8.01 -10.82 -3.97
N ALA A 45 8.47 -9.65 -4.41
CA ALA A 45 9.10 -8.66 -3.53
C ALA A 45 8.06 -7.99 -2.63
N PHE A 46 6.88 -7.67 -3.17
CA PHE A 46 5.74 -7.16 -2.41
C PHE A 46 5.29 -8.14 -1.32
N ASN A 47 5.09 -9.41 -1.67
CA ASN A 47 4.68 -10.45 -0.72
C ASN A 47 5.63 -10.54 0.48
N ARG A 48 6.94 -10.68 0.22
CA ARG A 48 7.95 -10.72 1.29
C ARG A 48 7.95 -9.46 2.15
N ARG A 49 7.61 -8.30 1.58
CA ARG A 49 7.56 -7.04 2.32
C ARG A 49 6.32 -6.96 3.21
N LEU A 50 5.15 -7.31 2.69
CA LEU A 50 3.89 -7.35 3.45
C LEU A 50 4.02 -8.30 4.65
N GLU A 51 4.58 -9.49 4.44
CA GLU A 51 4.89 -10.44 5.52
C GLU A 51 5.83 -9.84 6.57
N ARG A 52 6.91 -9.15 6.16
CA ARG A 52 7.83 -8.46 7.09
C ARG A 52 7.19 -7.33 7.88
N LEU A 53 6.14 -6.73 7.34
CA LEU A 53 5.35 -5.71 8.03
C LEU A 53 4.30 -6.32 8.97
N GLY A 54 4.24 -7.65 9.08
CA GLY A 54 3.27 -8.36 9.90
C GLY A 54 1.88 -8.41 9.29
N LEU A 55 1.75 -8.10 7.99
CA LEU A 55 0.47 -8.08 7.30
C LEU A 55 0.18 -9.45 6.70
N ARG A 56 -1.00 -9.97 6.99
CA ARG A 56 -1.46 -11.23 6.43
C ARG A 56 -2.26 -10.98 5.17
N LEU A 57 -1.81 -11.59 4.08
CA LEU A 57 -2.55 -11.60 2.81
C LEU A 57 -3.80 -12.47 2.95
N THR A 58 -4.96 -11.93 2.59
CA THR A 58 -6.22 -12.70 2.48
C THR A 58 -6.46 -13.20 1.04
N LYS A 59 -5.75 -12.58 0.08
CA LYS A 59 -5.70 -13.00 -1.33
C LYS A 59 -4.26 -12.94 -1.84
N ALA A 60 -3.94 -13.77 -2.85
CA ALA A 60 -2.68 -13.65 -3.57
C ALA A 60 -2.56 -12.25 -4.20
N THR A 61 -1.36 -11.68 -4.19
CA THR A 61 -1.04 -10.49 -4.97
C THR A 61 -1.27 -10.74 -6.46
N GLU A 62 -1.92 -9.80 -7.14
CA GLU A 62 -2.22 -9.83 -8.57
C GLU A 62 -1.70 -8.55 -9.24
N CYS A 63 -1.63 -8.54 -10.57
CA CYS A 63 -1.41 -7.33 -11.33
C CYS A 63 -2.72 -6.91 -12.00
N GLU A 64 -3.20 -5.73 -11.67
CA GLU A 64 -4.40 -5.14 -12.27
C GLU A 64 -4.00 -4.04 -13.26
N GLU A 65 -4.69 -4.00 -14.39
CA GLU A 65 -4.60 -2.89 -15.33
C GLU A 65 -5.24 -1.64 -14.71
N VAL A 66 -4.52 -0.52 -14.78
CA VAL A 66 -4.95 0.79 -14.30
C VAL A 66 -5.64 1.50 -15.44
N GLN A 67 -6.95 1.71 -15.32
CA GLN A 67 -7.74 2.39 -16.35
C GLN A 67 -7.37 3.89 -16.43
N GLY A 68 -7.00 4.39 -17.61
CA GLY A 68 -6.60 5.78 -17.86
C GLY A 68 -6.00 6.01 -19.26
N GLU A 69 -5.35 7.17 -19.48
CA GLU A 69 -4.71 7.55 -20.76
C GLU A 69 -3.39 6.80 -21.04
N PHE A 70 -2.93 5.94 -20.13
CA PHE A 70 -1.72 5.14 -20.28
C PHE A 70 -1.97 3.71 -19.78
N ASP A 71 -1.84 2.72 -20.67
CA ASP A 71 -1.88 1.30 -20.31
C ASP A 71 -0.77 1.02 -19.28
N ALA A 72 -1.16 0.88 -18.01
CA ALA A 72 -0.24 0.64 -16.91
C ALA A 72 -0.80 -0.47 -16.01
N TYR A 73 0.09 -1.19 -15.34
CA TYR A 73 -0.26 -2.28 -14.44
C TYR A 73 0.20 -1.96 -13.03
N ALA A 74 -0.63 -2.25 -12.03
CA ALA A 74 -0.30 -2.06 -10.63
C ALA A 74 -0.52 -3.33 -9.80
N PRO A 75 0.35 -3.59 -8.79
CA PRO A 75 0.16 -4.71 -7.89
C PRO A 75 -1.07 -4.45 -7.00
N SER A 76 -2.00 -5.39 -6.98
CA SER A 76 -3.22 -5.38 -6.16
C SER A 76 -3.13 -6.48 -5.11
N PHE A 77 -3.51 -6.18 -3.87
CA PHE A 77 -3.50 -7.16 -2.78
C PHE A 77 -4.59 -6.89 -1.76
N GLU A 78 -4.88 -7.89 -0.94
CA GLU A 78 -5.86 -7.79 0.14
C GLU A 78 -5.18 -8.26 1.42
N VAL A 79 -5.30 -7.46 2.48
CA VAL A 79 -4.65 -7.72 3.76
C VAL A 79 -5.66 -7.65 4.89
N GLU A 80 -5.49 -8.53 5.86
CA GLU A 80 -6.23 -8.53 7.12
C GLU A 80 -5.69 -7.40 8.01
N SER A 81 -6.57 -6.48 8.44
CA SER A 81 -6.19 -5.38 9.34
C SER A 81 -7.40 -4.91 10.14
N ASP A 82 -7.18 -4.47 11.38
CA ASP A 82 -8.25 -3.89 12.21
C ASP A 82 -8.65 -2.48 11.76
N THR A 83 -7.86 -1.86 10.88
CA THR A 83 -8.09 -0.52 10.33
C THR A 83 -8.04 -0.54 8.82
N PRO A 84 -8.88 0.24 8.12
CA PRO A 84 -8.78 0.38 6.67
C PRO A 84 -7.40 0.90 6.27
N MET A 85 -6.79 0.29 5.25
CA MET A 85 -5.49 0.71 4.73
C MET A 85 -5.56 1.12 3.26
N VAL A 86 -4.65 1.98 2.84
CA VAL A 86 -4.45 2.38 1.44
C VAL A 86 -2.97 2.42 1.11
N ALA A 87 -2.63 2.05 -0.12
CA ALA A 87 -1.30 2.28 -0.65
C ALA A 87 -1.27 3.62 -1.40
N GLU A 88 -0.21 4.40 -1.21
CA GLU A 88 0.02 5.68 -1.88
C GLU A 88 1.43 5.74 -2.44
N THR A 89 1.59 6.37 -3.60
CA THR A 89 2.89 6.58 -4.22
C THR A 89 3.34 8.02 -3.98
N ALA A 90 4.52 8.18 -3.37
CA ALA A 90 5.21 9.45 -3.27
C ALA A 90 6.33 9.51 -4.32
N LEU A 91 6.40 10.63 -5.04
CA LEU A 91 7.38 10.87 -6.09
C LEU A 91 8.20 12.14 -5.77
N ALA A 92 9.46 12.14 -6.20
CA ALA A 92 10.28 13.34 -6.27
C ALA A 92 10.48 13.77 -7.73
N GLY A 93 11.16 14.91 -7.91
CA GLY A 93 11.57 15.40 -9.23
C GLY A 93 12.47 14.42 -9.97
N LEU A 94 12.58 14.60 -11.28
CA LEU A 94 13.43 13.78 -12.14
C LEU A 94 14.91 14.05 -11.88
N MET A 95 15.70 12.98 -11.90
CA MET A 95 17.13 12.99 -11.63
C MET A 95 17.89 12.60 -12.90
N PRO A 96 19.06 13.22 -13.14
CA PRO A 96 19.81 13.00 -14.38
C PRO A 96 20.52 11.64 -14.42
N ASP A 97 20.69 10.98 -13.28
CA ASP A 97 21.42 9.73 -13.16
C ASP A 97 20.96 8.90 -11.95
N GLU A 98 21.31 7.62 -11.95
CA GLU A 98 20.93 6.65 -10.92
C GLU A 98 21.52 6.98 -9.53
N LYS A 99 22.72 7.56 -9.47
CA LYS A 99 23.37 7.90 -8.20
C LYS A 99 22.61 9.05 -7.52
N SER A 100 22.35 10.12 -8.26
CA SER A 100 21.54 11.26 -7.83
C SER A 100 20.13 10.82 -7.44
N CYS A 101 19.54 9.88 -8.19
CA CYS A 101 18.27 9.29 -7.83
C CYS A 101 18.32 8.56 -6.48
N ASN A 102 19.32 7.72 -6.25
CA ASN A 102 19.44 6.97 -4.99
C ASN A 102 19.66 7.91 -3.78
N GLU A 103 20.41 8.99 -3.95
CA GLU A 103 20.58 10.02 -2.92
C GLU A 103 19.23 10.70 -2.62
N SER A 104 18.49 11.10 -3.65
CA SER A 104 17.15 11.67 -3.50
C SER A 104 16.14 10.67 -2.92
N LEU A 105 16.22 9.39 -3.28
CA LEU A 105 15.35 8.33 -2.77
C LEU A 105 15.53 8.13 -1.27
N ARG A 106 16.78 8.18 -0.78
CA ARG A 106 17.07 8.14 0.66
C ARG A 106 16.48 9.35 1.38
N ALA A 107 16.58 10.54 0.79
CA ALA A 107 15.99 11.75 1.36
C ALA A 107 14.45 11.65 1.40
N LEU A 108 13.82 11.25 0.29
CA LEU A 108 12.38 11.04 0.18
C LEU A 108 11.88 10.02 1.22
N THR A 109 12.53 8.86 1.31
CA THR A 109 12.24 7.78 2.27
C THR A 109 12.21 8.31 3.71
N ARG A 110 13.16 9.18 4.10
CA ARG A 110 13.18 9.76 5.45
C ARG A 110 11.96 10.65 5.71
N VAL A 111 11.65 11.55 4.78
CA VAL A 111 10.52 12.48 4.90
C VAL A 111 9.18 11.77 4.99
N VAL A 112 8.99 10.67 4.25
CA VAL A 112 7.72 9.91 4.27
C VAL A 112 7.63 8.92 5.43
N ALA A 113 8.75 8.36 5.90
CA ALA A 113 8.77 7.47 7.05
C ALA A 113 8.36 8.17 8.37
N ASP A 114 8.61 9.47 8.48
CA ASP A 114 8.32 10.26 9.69
C ASP A 114 6.80 10.49 9.92
N LYS A 115 5.92 10.00 9.04
CA LYS A 115 4.46 10.26 9.06
C LYS A 115 3.58 9.09 9.57
N ASP A 116 4.15 8.14 10.31
CA ASP A 116 3.49 6.86 10.70
C ASP A 116 3.18 5.90 9.53
N GLU A 117 3.78 6.14 8.36
CA GLU A 117 3.51 5.40 7.13
C GLU A 117 4.50 4.21 6.97
N LYS A 118 4.03 3.06 6.48
CA LYS A 118 4.89 1.88 6.26
C LYS A 118 5.37 1.80 4.82
N ILE A 119 6.68 1.74 4.61
CA ILE A 119 7.26 1.70 3.25
C ILE A 119 7.21 0.28 2.68
N LEU A 120 6.42 0.11 1.62
CA LEU A 120 6.31 -1.12 0.83
C LEU A 120 7.45 -1.23 -0.17
N GLU A 121 7.70 -0.16 -0.92
CA GLU A 121 8.75 -0.12 -1.93
C GLU A 121 9.44 1.24 -1.91
N ALA A 122 10.74 1.24 -2.16
CA ALA A 122 11.50 2.44 -2.47
C ALA A 122 12.41 2.09 -3.64
N SER A 123 12.23 2.77 -4.77
CA SER A 123 12.93 2.44 -6.02
C SER A 123 13.25 3.68 -6.83
N CYS A 124 14.29 3.57 -7.66
CA CYS A 124 14.65 4.54 -8.69
C CYS A 124 14.13 4.04 -10.02
N VAL A 125 13.04 4.64 -10.50
CA VAL A 125 12.37 4.19 -11.72
C VAL A 125 12.98 4.91 -12.91
N PRO A 126 13.52 4.21 -13.92
CA PRO A 126 13.97 4.84 -15.15
C PRO A 126 12.76 5.40 -15.92
N VAL A 127 12.86 6.65 -16.34
CA VAL A 127 11.79 7.37 -17.03
C VAL A 127 12.27 7.92 -18.35
N THR A 128 11.35 7.91 -19.30
CA THR A 128 11.49 8.56 -20.60
C THR A 128 10.53 9.72 -20.59
N VAL A 129 11.05 10.94 -20.74
CA VAL A 129 10.23 12.14 -20.82
C VAL A 129 10.07 12.52 -22.28
N VAL A 130 8.84 12.80 -22.69
CA VAL A 130 8.57 13.42 -23.97
C VAL A 130 8.63 14.93 -23.76
N ASP A 131 9.64 15.57 -24.32
CA ASP A 131 9.69 17.02 -24.42
C ASP A 131 8.68 17.44 -25.49
N GLN A 132 7.52 17.92 -25.06
CA GLN A 132 6.43 18.27 -25.98
C GLN A 132 6.74 19.51 -26.81
N GLU A 133 7.70 20.35 -26.40
CA GLU A 133 8.09 21.55 -27.15
C GLU A 133 9.07 21.21 -28.28
N GLU A 134 9.97 20.26 -28.04
CA GLU A 134 10.99 19.85 -29.00
C GLU A 134 10.63 18.57 -29.79
N ASP A 135 9.52 17.90 -29.44
CA ASP A 135 9.14 16.55 -29.92
C ASP A 135 10.29 15.53 -29.75
N GLU A 136 11.09 15.73 -28.70
CA GLU A 136 12.26 14.90 -28.40
C GLU A 136 11.98 13.97 -27.22
N MET A 137 12.29 12.68 -27.41
CA MET A 137 12.31 11.72 -26.32
C MET A 137 13.63 11.82 -25.55
N ARG A 138 13.59 12.39 -24.35
CA ARG A 138 14.73 12.45 -23.43
C ARG A 138 14.71 11.22 -22.53
N SER A 139 15.65 10.32 -22.76
CA SER A 139 15.86 9.10 -21.96
C SER A 139 17.07 9.25 -21.04
N GLY A 140 17.22 8.32 -20.08
CA GLY A 140 18.33 8.33 -19.12
C GLY A 140 18.06 9.09 -17.82
N GLN A 141 16.84 9.59 -17.62
CA GLN A 141 16.42 10.17 -16.35
C GLN A 141 15.80 9.12 -15.42
N PHE A 142 15.83 9.41 -14.13
CA PHE A 142 15.34 8.53 -13.08
C PHE A 142 14.41 9.30 -12.13
N GLN A 143 13.30 8.67 -11.72
CA GLN A 143 12.38 9.22 -10.74
C GLN A 143 12.50 8.44 -9.42
N PRO A 144 12.83 9.10 -8.30
CA PRO A 144 12.73 8.49 -6.99
C PRO A 144 11.25 8.28 -6.64
N MET A 145 10.90 7.04 -6.31
CA MET A 145 9.54 6.63 -5.97
C MET A 145 9.52 5.85 -4.65
N VAL A 146 8.55 6.15 -3.78
CA VAL A 146 8.27 5.37 -2.57
C VAL A 146 6.80 5.00 -2.55
N ILE A 147 6.50 3.71 -2.40
CA ILE A 147 5.14 3.21 -2.18
C ILE A 147 4.95 2.99 -0.68
N LEU A 148 3.91 3.62 -0.15
CA LEU A 148 3.61 3.74 1.27
C LEU A 148 2.29 3.06 1.55
N LEU A 149 2.18 2.39 2.69
CA LEU A 149 0.94 1.86 3.22
C LEU A 149 0.54 2.70 4.44
N LYS A 150 -0.68 3.23 4.41
CA LYS A 150 -1.22 4.11 5.44
C LYS A 150 -2.53 3.56 5.96
N SER A 151 -2.76 3.69 7.26
CA SER A 151 -4.10 3.52 7.82
C SER A 151 -4.93 4.76 7.49
N LYS A 152 -6.14 4.57 6.96
CA LYS A 152 -7.13 5.64 6.92
C LYS A 152 -7.71 5.77 8.32
N GLN A 153 -7.36 6.85 9.01
CA GLN A 153 -8.16 7.26 10.18
C GLN A 153 -9.57 7.57 9.67
N GLY A 154 -10.57 6.93 10.28
CA GLY A 154 -11.99 7.11 9.97
C GLY A 154 -12.52 8.46 10.43
#